data_AF-A0A3M6DES2-F1
#
_entry.id   AF-A0A3M6DES2-F1
#
_cell.length_a   1.000
_cell.length_b   1.000
_cell.length_c   1.000
_cell.angle_alpha   90.00
_cell.angle_beta   90.00
_cell.angle_gamma   90.00
#
_symmetry.space_group_name_H-M   'P 1'
#
loop_
_entity.id
_entity.type
_entity.pdbx_description
1 polymer ?
#
loop_
_entity_poly.entity_id
_entity_poly.type
_entity_poly.pdbx_seq_one_letter_code
_entity_poly.pdbx_strand_id
1 'polypeptide(L)'
;MKFLCIEVVQLSTLVGKLNERFGTEFTPADQLFFDQVRETAVANEQLRQAVMANSIENFEPVFNKQLENLFIERMDGNEEIFVRLMNDEAFRNIAASHLMRAVYQQIRKPEQNA
;
A
#
# COMPACT_ATOMS: atom_id res chain seq x y z
N MET A 1 4.11 -24.63 31.65
CA MET A 1 3.22 -23.92 30.73
C MET A 1 3.91 -22.63 30.32
N LYS A 2 4.53 -22.59 29.14
CA LYS A 2 5.26 -21.42 28.64
C LYS A 2 4.21 -20.49 28.06
N PHE A 3 3.98 -19.35 28.69
CA PHE A 3 3.18 -18.27 28.10
C PHE A 3 3.83 -17.90 26.77
N LEU A 4 3.12 -18.17 25.69
CA LEU A 4 3.41 -17.58 24.40
C LEU A 4 2.92 -16.13 24.51
N CYS A 5 3.74 -15.27 25.10
CA CYS A 5 3.67 -13.85 24.76
C CYS A 5 4.03 -13.81 23.29
N ILE A 6 3.02 -13.83 22.43
CA ILE A 6 3.13 -13.16 21.14
C ILE A 6 3.43 -11.73 21.57
N GLU A 7 4.72 -11.38 21.63
CA GLU A 7 5.11 -10.01 21.40
C GLU A 7 4.31 -9.63 20.16
N VAL A 8 3.36 -8.72 20.34
CA VAL A 8 2.74 -8.04 19.22
C VAL A 8 3.90 -7.23 18.65
N VAL A 9 4.75 -7.90 17.87
CA VAL A 9 5.71 -7.26 17.00
C VAL A 9 4.81 -6.52 16.05
N GLN A 10 4.48 -5.27 16.41
CA GLN A 10 3.85 -4.36 15.47
C GLN A 10 4.81 -4.37 14.30
N LEU A 11 4.38 -4.98 13.18
CA LEU A 11 5.19 -5.02 11.98
C LEU A 11 5.42 -3.55 11.64
N SER A 12 6.63 -3.06 11.90
CA SER A 12 6.93 -1.63 11.77
C SER A 12 6.68 -1.26 10.32
N THR A 13 5.59 -0.52 10.10
CA THR A 13 5.14 -0.07 8.80
C THR A 13 6.18 0.89 8.23
N LEU A 14 6.26 1.01 6.90
CA LEU A 14 7.18 1.97 6.30
C LEU A 14 6.83 3.39 6.78
N VAL A 15 5.55 3.73 6.81
CA VAL A 15 5.10 5.03 7.33
C VAL A 15 5.48 5.24 8.81
N GLY A 16 5.41 4.21 9.65
CA GLY A 16 5.86 4.30 11.04
C GLY A 16 7.34 4.65 11.15
N LYS A 17 8.20 3.97 10.37
CA LYS A 17 9.65 4.27 10.32
C LYS A 17 9.94 5.68 9.81
N LEU A 18 9.17 6.16 8.83
CA LEU A 18 9.31 7.51 8.30
C LEU A 18 8.89 8.56 9.32
N ASN A 19 7.76 8.35 10.02
CA ASN A 19 7.29 9.22 11.08
C ASN A 19 8.31 9.33 12.22
N GLU A 20 8.82 8.19 12.71
CA GLU A 20 9.83 8.16 13.78
C GLU A 20 11.11 8.91 13.38
N ARG A 21 11.56 8.74 12.14
CA ARG A 21 12.85 9.29 11.68
C ARG A 21 12.77 10.74 11.25
N PHE A 22 11.65 11.16 10.67
CA PHE A 22 11.52 12.46 10.00
C PHE A 22 10.44 13.36 10.61
N GLY A 23 9.72 12.91 11.64
CA GLY A 23 8.67 13.69 12.29
C GLY A 23 7.43 13.90 11.43
N THR A 24 7.18 13.03 10.46
CA THR A 24 5.98 13.07 9.62
C THR A 24 4.75 12.54 10.38
N GLU A 25 3.56 12.86 9.88
CA GLU A 25 2.28 12.44 10.45
C GLU A 25 1.51 11.49 9.51
N PHE A 26 2.22 10.63 8.78
CA PHE A 26 1.59 9.65 7.90
C PHE A 26 0.72 8.68 8.69
N THR A 27 -0.45 8.39 8.14
CA THR A 27 -1.48 7.53 8.72
C THR A 27 -1.41 6.12 8.13
N PRO A 28 -2.14 5.15 8.70
CA PRO A 28 -2.31 3.84 8.06
C PRO A 28 -2.89 3.90 6.65
N ALA A 29 -3.66 4.94 6.30
CA ALA A 29 -4.15 5.13 4.94
C ALA A 29 -3.02 5.48 3.97
N ASP A 30 -2.02 6.25 4.41
CA ASP A 30 -0.84 6.60 3.59
C ASP A 30 0.06 5.40 3.32
N GLN A 31 0.06 4.38 4.20
CA GLN A 31 0.75 3.12 3.96
C GLN A 31 0.24 2.42 2.69
N LEU A 32 -1.04 2.62 2.33
CA LEU A 32 -1.64 2.04 1.13
C LEU A 32 -0.92 2.50 -0.13
N PHE A 33 -0.41 3.74 -0.18
CA PHE A 33 0.37 4.22 -1.32
C PHE A 33 1.63 3.36 -1.53
N PHE A 34 2.42 3.18 -0.46
CA PHE A 34 3.65 2.37 -0.52
C PHE A 34 3.36 0.88 -0.80
N ASP A 35 2.25 0.36 -0.28
CA ASP A 35 1.83 -1.01 -0.58
C ASP A 35 1.49 -1.17 -2.06
N GLN A 36 0.78 -0.21 -2.66
CA GLN A 36 0.51 -0.25 -4.09
C GLN A 36 1.79 -0.09 -4.95
N VAL A 37 2.75 0.73 -4.54
CA VAL A 37 4.07 0.85 -5.22
C VAL A 37 4.79 -0.50 -5.19
N ARG A 38 4.75 -1.21 -4.06
CA ARG A 38 5.29 -2.58 -3.95
C ARG A 38 4.60 -3.53 -4.93
N GLU A 39 3.28 -3.49 -5.03
CA GLU A 39 2.53 -4.33 -5.99
C GLU A 39 2.91 -3.98 -7.44
N THR A 40 3.06 -2.70 -7.79
CA THR A 40 3.58 -2.28 -9.11
C THR A 40 4.97 -2.88 -9.36
N ALA A 41 5.86 -2.85 -8.37
CA ALA A 41 7.20 -3.43 -8.47
C ALA A 41 7.18 -4.95 -8.66
N VAL A 42 6.31 -5.65 -7.93
CA VAL A 42 6.16 -7.12 -8.04
C VAL A 42 5.61 -7.53 -9.41
N ALA A 43 4.74 -6.72 -9.99
CA ALA A 43 4.21 -6.94 -11.34
C ALA A 43 5.20 -6.57 -12.46
N ASN A 44 6.28 -5.83 -12.16
CA ASN A 44 7.26 -5.40 -13.14
C ASN A 44 8.17 -6.56 -13.57
N GLU A 45 8.08 -6.96 -14.84
CA GLU A 45 8.83 -8.11 -15.37
C GLU A 45 10.35 -7.95 -15.26
N GLN A 46 10.88 -6.74 -15.47
CA GLN A 46 12.32 -6.49 -15.37
C GLN A 46 12.82 -6.70 -13.95
N LEU A 47 12.06 -6.22 -12.94
CA LEU A 47 12.39 -6.44 -11.54
C LEU A 47 12.27 -7.91 -11.16
N ARG A 48 11.23 -8.62 -11.64
CA ARG A 48 11.11 -10.07 -11.42
C ARG A 48 12.32 -10.85 -11.94
N GLN A 49 12.75 -10.57 -13.17
CA GLN A 49 13.92 -11.20 -13.75
C GLN A 49 15.21 -10.83 -12.99
N ALA A 50 15.34 -9.57 -12.57
CA ALA A 50 16.48 -9.13 -11.78
C ALA A 50 16.56 -9.84 -10.42
N VAL A 51 15.43 -10.03 -9.73
CA VAL A 51 15.38 -10.80 -8.47
C VAL A 51 15.81 -12.25 -8.68
N MET A 52 15.35 -12.91 -9.76
CA MET A 52 15.69 -14.31 -10.02
C MET A 52 17.16 -14.51 -10.43
N ALA A 53 17.80 -13.49 -10.99
CA ALA A 53 19.16 -13.56 -11.51
C ALA A 53 20.25 -13.07 -10.53
N ASN A 54 19.88 -12.42 -9.42
CA ASN A 54 20.83 -11.71 -8.56
C ASN A 54 20.65 -12.04 -7.07
N SER A 55 21.72 -11.90 -6.29
CA SER A 55 21.60 -11.76 -4.83
C SER A 55 20.98 -10.41 -4.47
N ILE A 56 20.59 -10.22 -3.21
CA ILE A 56 19.95 -8.97 -2.77
C ILE A 56 20.86 -7.75 -2.96
N GLU A 57 22.17 -7.91 -2.73
CA GLU A 57 23.16 -6.84 -2.89
C GLU A 57 23.29 -6.38 -4.34
N ASN A 58 23.17 -7.33 -5.29
CA ASN A 58 23.22 -7.04 -6.72
C ASN A 58 21.87 -6.57 -7.28
N PHE A 59 20.76 -6.84 -6.57
CA PHE A 59 19.42 -6.38 -6.92
C PHE A 59 19.19 -4.92 -6.55
N GLU A 60 19.67 -4.48 -5.38
CA GLU A 60 19.49 -3.10 -4.88
C GLU A 60 19.75 -2.00 -5.93
N PRO A 61 20.89 -1.97 -6.65
CA PRO A 61 21.13 -0.94 -7.66
C PRO A 61 20.17 -1.01 -8.86
N VAL A 62 19.61 -2.19 -9.17
CA VAL A 62 18.60 -2.34 -10.23
C VAL A 62 17.27 -1.76 -9.76
N PHE A 63 16.86 -2.11 -8.53
CA PHE A 63 15.65 -1.58 -7.92
C PHE A 63 15.70 -0.05 -7.79
N ASN A 64 16.80 0.50 -7.29
CA ASN A 64 16.97 1.94 -7.09
C ASN A 64 16.88 2.74 -8.41
N LYS A 65 17.31 2.16 -9.54
CA LYS A 65 17.15 2.78 -10.87
C LYS A 65 15.71 2.82 -11.36
N GLN A 66 14.85 1.90 -10.89
CA GLN A 66 13.45 1.82 -11.28
C GLN A 66 12.51 2.49 -10.28
N LEU A 67 12.98 2.78 -9.06
CA LEU A 67 12.14 3.24 -7.96
C LEU A 67 11.32 4.49 -8.29
N GLU A 68 11.93 5.49 -8.95
CA GLU A 68 11.22 6.71 -9.36
C GLU A 68 10.12 6.40 -10.39
N ASN A 69 10.41 5.54 -11.37
CA ASN A 69 9.41 5.12 -12.36
C ASN A 69 8.24 4.38 -11.68
N LEU A 70 8.50 3.54 -10.68
CA LEU A 70 7.44 2.85 -9.93
C LEU A 70 6.51 3.82 -9.20
N PHE A 71 7.05 4.93 -8.66
CA PHE A 71 6.23 5.98 -8.06
C PHE A 71 5.35 6.68 -9.11
N ILE A 72 5.92 7.00 -10.28
CA ILE A 72 5.19 7.63 -11.39
C ILE A 72 4.08 6.70 -11.90
N GLU A 73 4.41 5.45 -12.23
CA GLU A 73 3.45 4.45 -12.70
C GLU A 73 2.28 4.26 -11.73
N ARG A 74 2.55 4.26 -10.42
CA ARG A 74 1.49 4.19 -9.42
C ARG A 74 0.65 5.47 -9.35
N MET A 75 1.25 6.64 -9.46
CA MET A 75 0.49 7.90 -9.50
C MET A 75 -0.42 7.95 -10.72
N ASP A 76 0.10 7.62 -11.90
CA ASP A 76 -0.66 7.56 -13.16
C ASP A 76 -1.82 6.55 -13.04
N GLY A 77 -1.54 5.34 -12.54
CA GLY A 77 -2.59 4.34 -12.32
C GLY A 77 -3.66 4.77 -11.30
N ASN A 78 -3.31 5.59 -10.29
CA ASN A 78 -4.29 6.17 -9.37
C ASN A 78 -5.11 7.27 -10.04
N GLU A 79 -4.49 8.09 -10.89
CA GLU A 79 -5.17 9.09 -11.71
C GLU A 79 -6.18 8.45 -12.67
N GLU A 80 -5.82 7.36 -13.35
CA GLU A 80 -6.75 6.63 -14.24
C GLU A 80 -8.02 6.16 -13.52
N ILE A 81 -7.88 5.61 -12.30
CA ILE A 81 -9.01 5.20 -11.47
C ILE A 81 -9.88 6.43 -11.14
N PHE A 82 -9.26 7.54 -10.75
CA PHE A 82 -9.96 8.77 -10.44
C PHE A 82 -10.72 9.34 -11.64
N VAL A 83 -10.06 9.45 -12.79
CA VAL A 83 -10.66 9.90 -14.06
C VAL A 83 -11.86 9.01 -14.41
N ARG A 84 -11.73 7.69 -14.28
CA ARG A 84 -12.83 6.77 -14.54
C ARG A 84 -14.00 6.95 -13.55
N LEU A 85 -13.72 7.14 -12.26
CA LEU A 85 -14.77 7.45 -11.27
C LEU A 85 -15.52 8.74 -11.60
N MET A 86 -14.85 9.74 -12.16
CA MET A 86 -15.50 11.01 -12.50
C MET A 86 -16.31 10.93 -13.81
N ASN A 87 -15.84 10.16 -14.78
CA ASN A 87 -16.40 10.14 -16.13
C ASN A 87 -17.38 8.98 -16.42
N ASP A 88 -17.37 7.90 -15.63
CA ASP A 88 -18.27 6.76 -15.77
C ASP A 88 -19.24 6.69 -14.58
N GLU A 89 -20.48 7.13 -14.79
CA GLU A 89 -21.51 7.18 -13.76
C GLU A 89 -21.85 5.79 -13.20
N ALA A 90 -21.91 4.75 -14.06
CA ALA A 90 -22.22 3.40 -13.61
C ALA A 90 -21.11 2.85 -12.71
N PHE A 91 -19.85 3.05 -13.11
CA PHE A 91 -18.69 2.70 -12.31
C PHE A 91 -18.70 3.43 -10.96
N ARG A 92 -18.94 4.74 -10.96
CA ARG A 92 -19.04 5.56 -9.75
C ARG A 92 -20.13 5.09 -8.80
N ASN A 93 -21.33 4.82 -9.32
CA ASN A 93 -22.47 4.43 -8.49
C ASN A 93 -22.24 3.09 -7.79
N ILE A 94 -21.61 2.14 -8.47
CA ILE A 94 -21.20 0.86 -7.86
C ILE A 94 -20.17 1.13 -6.74
N ALA A 95 -19.08 1.84 -7.05
CA ALA A 95 -18.04 2.14 -6.08
C ALA A 95 -18.59 2.87 -4.84
N ALA A 96 -19.42 3.90 -5.04
CA ALA A 96 -20.03 4.67 -3.96
C ALA A 96 -20.93 3.81 -3.06
N SER A 97 -21.75 2.92 -3.65
CA SER A 97 -22.61 2.00 -2.89
C SER A 97 -21.79 1.06 -1.99
N HIS A 98 -20.68 0.51 -2.52
CA HIS A 98 -19.77 -0.33 -1.75
C HIS A 98 -19.08 0.46 -0.63
N LEU A 99 -18.53 1.63 -0.93
CA LEU A 99 -17.85 2.48 0.05
C LEU A 99 -18.80 2.93 1.16
N MET A 100 -20.02 3.36 0.83
CA MET A 100 -21.03 3.78 1.80
C MET A 100 -21.34 2.65 2.80
N ARG A 101 -21.54 1.42 2.30
CA ARG A 101 -21.80 0.26 3.17
C ARG A 101 -20.62 -0.06 4.06
N ALA A 102 -19.40 -0.04 3.52
CA ALA A 102 -18.18 -0.31 4.29
C ALA A 102 -18.00 0.72 5.42
N VAL A 103 -18.11 2.02 5.10
CA VAL A 103 -18.04 3.11 6.07
C VAL A 103 -19.13 2.97 7.13
N TYR A 104 -20.38 2.75 6.72
CA TYR A 104 -21.49 2.57 7.64
C TYR A 104 -21.26 1.41 8.61
N GLN A 105 -20.81 0.25 8.10
CA GLN A 105 -20.53 -0.92 8.92
C GLN A 105 -19.35 -0.68 9.86
N GLN A 106 -18.30 -0.03 9.39
CA GLN A 106 -17.12 0.27 10.21
C GLN A 106 -17.45 1.22 11.36
N ILE A 107 -18.25 2.25 11.11
CA ILE A 107 -18.70 3.21 12.14
C ILE A 107 -19.70 2.56 13.10
N ARG A 108 -20.61 1.72 12.59
CA ARG A 108 -21.68 1.11 13.40
C ARG A 108 -21.22 -0.09 14.21
N LYS A 109 -20.09 -0.71 13.89
CA LYS A 109 -19.50 -1.76 14.72
C LYS A 109 -19.24 -1.16 16.11
N PRO A 110 -19.97 -1.59 17.17
CA PRO A 110 -19.58 -1.20 18.52
C PRO A 110 -18.14 -1.67 18.72
N GLU A 111 -17.30 -0.87 19.36
CA GLU A 111 -15.94 -1.27 19.72
C GLU A 111 -16.00 -2.62 20.46
N GLN A 112 -15.77 -3.70 19.72
CA GLN A 112 -15.62 -5.04 20.23
C GLN A 112 -14.13 -5.31 20.19
N ASN A 113 -13.48 -4.86 21.26
CA ASN A 113 -12.20 -5.27 21.85
C ASN A 113 -12.11 -4.44 23.16
N ALA A 114 -12.44 -4.94 24.35
CA ALA A 114 -11.86 -6.10 25.06
C ALA A 114 -10.33 -6.04 25.10
#